data_AF-A0A327ZC99-F1
#
_entry.id   AF-A0A327ZC99-F1
#
_cell.length_a   1.000
_cell.length_b   1.000
_cell.length_c   1.000
_cell.angle_alpha   90.00
_cell.angle_beta   90.00
_cell.angle_gamma   90.00
#
_symmetry.space_group_name_H-M   'P 1'
#
loop_
_entity.id
_entity.type
_entity.pdbx_description
1 polymer ?
#
loop_
_entity_poly.entity_id
_entity_poly.type
_entity_poly.pdbx_seq_one_letter_code
_entity_poly.pdbx_strand_id
1 'polypeptide(L)'
;MYSLVSAPVLGFDLTRLQGGPAAADVLLRALRLQAEDLPILAAKLPDEGVRGPLWVEVESAARRMPSLKGMSKDDPAGNLTLVERAPIGSVDALLTCLRYDVMSWTWEGKGRDARQSDDATAATALLCDAAVASYLREVLDDETRRGLGAGWVAAVKKLPAGAPIDLGPHHYTVSALLDRLRTLRPEDQDRVLTSADDARRNTAGWSPAVHSASWAAYLSDRVRTAAAAQMLLVQAVDTAGIPLADRAGGVWNMLSGAVQALVVRDLLDTATAHRLLAPVVAALGPAWLG
;
A
#
# COMPACT_ATOMS: atom_id res chain seq x y z
N MET A 1 -11.61 -4.61 2.72
CA MET A 1 -12.05 -3.55 1.78
C MET A 1 -10.89 -2.59 1.62
N TYR A 2 -10.30 -2.51 0.43
CA TYR A 2 -9.25 -1.54 0.14
C TYR A 2 -9.85 -0.33 -0.57
N SER A 3 -9.34 0.84 -0.22
CA SER A 3 -9.63 2.11 -0.87
C SER A 3 -8.43 3.03 -0.64
N LEU A 4 -8.25 4.05 -1.47
CA LEU A 4 -7.23 5.08 -1.21
C LEU A 4 -7.52 5.87 0.08
N VAL A 5 -8.80 6.02 0.48
CA VAL A 5 -9.17 6.65 1.75
C VAL A 5 -8.66 5.84 2.95
N SER A 6 -8.63 4.51 2.81
CA SER A 6 -8.14 3.55 3.80
C SER A 6 -6.81 2.90 3.38
N ALA A 7 -5.95 3.63 2.66
CA ALA A 7 -4.65 3.15 2.22
C ALA A 7 -3.77 2.52 3.33
N PRO A 8 -3.82 2.97 4.60
CA PRO A 8 -3.19 2.26 5.73
C PRO A 8 -3.52 0.77 5.82
N VAL A 9 -4.76 0.37 5.51
CA VAL A 9 -5.20 -1.05 5.56
C VAL A 9 -4.56 -1.85 4.43
N LEU A 10 -4.50 -1.27 3.23
CA LEU A 10 -3.80 -1.89 2.10
C LEU A 10 -2.30 -2.04 2.42
N GLY A 11 -1.66 -0.98 2.91
CA GLY A 11 -0.24 -1.03 3.29
C GLY A 11 0.04 -2.02 4.42
N PHE A 12 -0.89 -2.22 5.37
CA PHE A 12 -0.75 -3.25 6.41
C PHE A 12 -0.67 -4.65 5.81
N ASP A 13 -1.48 -4.95 4.81
CA ASP A 13 -1.41 -6.24 4.13
C ASP A 13 -0.14 -6.34 3.27
N LEU A 14 0.17 -5.31 2.48
CA LEU A 14 1.35 -5.31 1.60
C LEU A 14 2.67 -5.43 2.38
N THR A 15 2.79 -4.85 3.57
CA THR A 15 4.00 -5.02 4.38
C THR A 15 4.20 -6.43 4.91
N ARG A 16 3.15 -7.27 4.91
CA ARG A 16 3.19 -8.65 5.43
C ARG A 16 3.24 -9.70 4.33
N LEU A 17 2.99 -9.31 3.07
CA LEU A 17 3.08 -10.19 1.90
C LEU A 17 4.49 -10.12 1.29
N GLN A 18 5.06 -11.27 0.92
CA GLN A 18 6.39 -11.33 0.30
C GLN A 18 6.53 -10.49 -0.98
N GLY A 19 5.47 -10.42 -1.79
CA GLY A 19 5.44 -9.58 -3.00
C GLY A 19 4.81 -8.20 -2.78
N GLY A 20 4.49 -7.83 -1.54
CA GLY A 20 3.80 -6.59 -1.26
C GLY A 20 4.57 -5.30 -1.54
N PRO A 21 5.91 -5.20 -1.32
CA PRO A 21 6.69 -4.05 -1.78
C PRO A 21 6.63 -3.85 -3.30
N ALA A 22 6.61 -4.93 -4.08
CA ALA A 22 6.46 -4.86 -5.53
C ALA A 22 5.04 -4.43 -5.94
N ALA A 23 4.00 -4.92 -5.26
CA ALA A 23 2.63 -4.46 -5.48
C ALA A 23 2.46 -2.97 -5.11
N ALA A 24 3.12 -2.51 -4.03
CA ALA A 24 3.15 -1.11 -3.64
C ALA A 24 3.84 -0.24 -4.71
N ASP A 25 4.92 -0.71 -5.34
CA ASP A 25 5.57 -0.01 -6.47
C ASP A 25 4.63 0.12 -7.69
N VAL A 26 3.89 -0.94 -8.03
CA VAL A 26 2.87 -0.88 -9.09
C VAL A 26 1.82 0.20 -8.79
N LEU A 27 1.26 0.19 -7.57
CA LEU A 27 0.27 1.18 -7.14
C LEU A 27 0.84 2.60 -7.14
N LEU A 28 2.07 2.76 -6.67
CA LEU A 28 2.76 4.04 -6.59
C LEU A 28 2.99 4.64 -7.99
N ARG A 29 3.40 3.81 -8.95
CA ARG A 29 3.54 4.22 -10.35
C ARG A 29 2.18 4.50 -10.98
N ALA A 30 1.17 3.69 -10.72
CA ALA A 30 -0.19 3.90 -11.20
C ALA A 30 -0.78 5.25 -10.72
N LEU A 31 -0.50 5.65 -9.47
CA LEU A 31 -0.93 6.94 -8.93
C LEU A 31 -0.33 8.16 -9.66
N ARG A 32 0.82 7.98 -10.33
CA ARG A 32 1.54 9.04 -11.08
C ARG A 32 1.15 9.11 -12.56
N LEU A 33 0.49 8.08 -13.09
CA LEU A 33 0.16 8.02 -14.51
C LEU A 33 -0.66 9.23 -14.93
N GLN A 34 -0.34 9.72 -16.13
CA GLN A 34 -1.08 10.76 -16.83
C GLN A 34 -1.74 10.17 -18.08
N ALA A 35 -2.61 10.95 -18.72
CA ALA A 35 -3.34 10.51 -19.94
C ALA A 35 -2.39 10.05 -21.06
N GLU A 36 -1.25 10.71 -21.22
CA GLU A 36 -0.21 10.40 -22.21
C GLU A 36 0.51 9.07 -21.97
N ASP A 37 0.47 8.53 -20.75
CA ASP A 37 1.07 7.24 -20.44
C ASP A 37 0.20 6.07 -20.88
N LEU A 38 -1.14 6.24 -20.91
CA LEU A 38 -2.09 5.15 -21.13
C LEU A 38 -1.83 4.35 -22.42
N PRO A 39 -1.55 4.97 -23.58
CA PRO A 39 -1.24 4.22 -24.80
C PRO A 39 0.02 3.35 -24.68
N ILE A 40 1.00 3.77 -23.86
CA ILE A 40 2.24 3.01 -23.62
C ILE A 40 1.93 1.71 -22.86
N LEU A 41 1.06 1.78 -21.85
CA LEU A 41 0.60 0.60 -21.12
C LEU A 41 -0.31 -0.27 -21.99
N ALA A 42 -1.29 0.33 -22.67
CA ALA A 42 -2.25 -0.38 -23.50
C ALA A 42 -1.56 -1.25 -24.57
N ALA A 43 -0.52 -0.72 -25.22
CA ALA A 43 0.29 -1.43 -26.21
C ALA A 43 1.14 -2.60 -25.64
N LYS A 44 1.05 -2.87 -24.33
CA LYS A 44 1.76 -3.96 -23.64
C LYS A 44 0.83 -4.95 -22.96
N LEU A 45 -0.49 -4.75 -23.04
CA LEU A 45 -1.44 -5.76 -22.62
C LEU A 45 -1.33 -6.98 -23.57
N PRO A 46 -1.13 -8.20 -23.05
CA PRO A 46 -1.19 -9.40 -23.88
C PRO A 46 -2.61 -9.62 -24.41
N ASP A 47 -2.72 -10.33 -25.53
CA ASP A 47 -4.01 -10.74 -26.07
C ASP A 47 -4.74 -11.70 -25.10
N GLU A 48 -6.06 -11.79 -25.25
CA GLU A 48 -6.90 -12.60 -24.35
C GLU A 48 -6.60 -14.10 -24.44
N GLY A 49 -6.05 -14.58 -25.57
CA GLY A 49 -5.64 -15.98 -25.72
C GLY A 49 -4.48 -16.35 -24.79
N VAL A 50 -3.59 -15.40 -24.51
CA VAL A 50 -2.52 -15.53 -23.51
C VAL A 50 -3.01 -15.16 -22.11
N ARG A 51 -3.79 -14.08 -21.99
CA ARG A 51 -4.19 -13.52 -20.69
C ARG A 51 -5.24 -14.36 -19.96
N GLY A 52 -6.20 -14.93 -20.68
CA GLY A 52 -7.31 -15.71 -20.11
C GLY A 52 -6.84 -16.89 -19.25
N PRO A 53 -5.97 -17.79 -19.76
CA PRO A 53 -5.42 -18.89 -18.97
C PRO A 53 -4.68 -18.45 -17.70
N LEU A 54 -3.92 -17.35 -17.76
CA LEU A 54 -3.22 -16.81 -16.58
C LEU A 54 -4.21 -16.36 -15.49
N TRP A 55 -5.36 -15.81 -15.88
CA TRP A 55 -6.40 -15.37 -14.94
C TRP A 55 -7.19 -16.51 -14.31
N VAL A 56 -7.32 -17.66 -14.99
CA VAL A 56 -7.84 -18.89 -14.35
C VAL A 56 -6.94 -19.32 -13.19
N GLU A 57 -5.62 -19.25 -13.38
CA GLU A 57 -4.65 -19.55 -12.31
C GLU A 57 -4.68 -18.51 -11.18
N VAL A 58 -4.90 -17.23 -11.49
CA VAL A 58 -5.13 -16.18 -10.48
C VAL A 58 -6.33 -16.50 -9.60
N GLU A 59 -7.46 -16.89 -10.20
CA GLU A 59 -8.67 -17.24 -9.43
C GLU A 59 -8.44 -18.46 -8.52
N SER A 60 -7.74 -19.47 -9.03
CA SER A 60 -7.34 -20.64 -8.24
C SER A 60 -6.39 -20.26 -7.09
N ALA A 61 -5.38 -19.45 -7.36
CA ALA A 61 -4.40 -18.99 -6.37
C ALA A 61 -5.02 -18.10 -5.29
N ALA A 62 -5.96 -17.22 -5.66
CA ALA A 62 -6.66 -16.35 -4.71
C ALA A 62 -7.41 -17.15 -3.63
N ARG A 63 -7.94 -18.33 -3.97
CA ARG A 63 -8.63 -19.23 -3.02
C ARG A 63 -7.68 -19.94 -2.06
N ARG A 64 -6.39 -20.04 -2.41
CA ARG A 64 -5.33 -20.67 -1.58
C ARG A 64 -4.68 -19.68 -0.60
N MET A 65 -5.03 -18.40 -0.65
CA MET A 65 -4.50 -17.40 0.28
C MET A 65 -4.87 -17.74 1.73
N PRO A 66 -3.98 -17.48 2.70
CA PRO A 66 -4.27 -17.70 4.11
C PRO A 66 -5.51 -16.92 4.56
N SER A 67 -6.36 -17.55 5.37
CA SER A 67 -7.62 -16.98 5.84
C SER A 67 -7.90 -17.38 7.29
N LEU A 68 -8.38 -16.43 8.09
CA LEU A 68 -8.71 -16.64 9.50
C LEU A 68 -9.89 -17.62 9.72
N LYS A 69 -10.60 -18.02 8.66
CA LYS A 69 -11.79 -18.91 8.74
C LYS A 69 -11.48 -20.36 9.15
N GLY A 70 -10.21 -20.72 9.36
CA GLY A 70 -9.77 -22.07 9.74
C GLY A 70 -9.00 -22.15 11.05
N MET A 71 -9.05 -21.12 11.91
CA MET A 71 -8.33 -21.12 13.19
C MET A 71 -8.81 -22.25 14.11
N SER A 72 -7.88 -23.03 14.64
CA SER A 72 -8.14 -24.10 15.61
C SER A 72 -7.84 -23.62 17.02
N LYS A 73 -8.72 -23.89 17.99
CA LYS A 73 -8.44 -23.53 19.40
C LYS A 73 -7.24 -24.31 19.97
N ASP A 74 -6.89 -25.45 19.35
CA ASP A 74 -5.85 -26.35 19.81
C ASP A 74 -4.46 -26.05 19.22
N ASP A 75 -4.35 -25.04 18.34
CA ASP A 75 -3.08 -24.58 17.76
C ASP A 75 -2.89 -23.05 17.85
N PRO A 76 -2.61 -22.51 19.07
CA PRO A 76 -2.38 -21.08 19.24
C PRO A 76 -1.18 -20.54 18.43
N ALA A 77 -0.14 -21.35 18.24
CA ALA A 77 1.06 -20.94 17.51
C ALA A 77 0.80 -20.84 15.99
N GLY A 78 0.08 -21.82 15.42
CA GLY A 78 -0.37 -21.77 14.04
C GLY A 78 -1.37 -20.63 13.80
N ASN A 79 -2.27 -20.36 14.75
CA ASN A 79 -3.18 -19.20 14.66
C ASN A 79 -2.42 -17.87 14.66
N LEU A 80 -1.37 -17.72 15.47
CA LEU A 80 -0.55 -16.50 15.47
C LEU A 80 0.13 -16.30 14.11
N THR A 81 0.74 -17.36 13.58
CA THR A 81 1.34 -17.37 12.23
C THR A 81 0.31 -16.99 11.16
N LEU A 82 -0.93 -17.47 11.30
CA LEU A 82 -2.01 -17.16 10.39
C LEU A 82 -2.47 -15.69 10.50
N VAL A 83 -2.56 -15.14 11.71
CA VAL A 83 -2.89 -13.71 11.95
C VAL A 83 -1.82 -12.80 11.33
N GLU A 84 -0.55 -13.19 11.45
CA GLU A 84 0.57 -12.45 10.89
C GLU A 84 0.52 -12.38 9.36
N ARG A 85 0.04 -13.43 8.68
CA ARG A 85 0.11 -13.56 7.21
C ARG A 85 -1.23 -13.42 6.47
N ALA A 86 -2.36 -13.61 7.14
CA ALA A 86 -3.67 -13.47 6.53
C ALA A 86 -3.94 -11.99 6.20
N PRO A 87 -4.19 -11.65 4.93
CA PRO A 87 -4.57 -10.30 4.56
C PRO A 87 -5.96 -9.97 5.12
N ILE A 88 -6.16 -8.71 5.47
CA ILE A 88 -7.49 -8.15 5.81
C ILE A 88 -8.35 -8.06 4.55
N GLY A 89 -7.74 -7.71 3.42
CA GLY A 89 -8.40 -7.59 2.13
C GLY A 89 -8.38 -8.86 1.28
N SER A 90 -8.80 -8.71 0.04
CA SER A 90 -8.87 -9.77 -0.97
C SER A 90 -8.29 -9.27 -2.29
N VAL A 91 -8.03 -10.19 -3.21
CA VAL A 91 -7.63 -9.87 -4.59
C VAL A 91 -8.68 -8.98 -5.25
N ASP A 92 -9.97 -9.30 -5.09
CA ASP A 92 -11.07 -8.50 -5.61
C ASP A 92 -11.08 -7.06 -5.05
N ALA A 93 -10.80 -6.89 -3.74
CA ALA A 93 -10.68 -5.57 -3.13
C ALA A 93 -9.49 -4.78 -3.72
N LEU A 94 -8.37 -5.44 -4.03
CA LEU A 94 -7.22 -4.80 -4.68
C LEU A 94 -7.56 -4.34 -6.09
N LEU A 95 -8.20 -5.21 -6.86
CA LEU A 95 -8.64 -4.91 -8.23
C LEU A 95 -9.65 -3.77 -8.27
N THR A 96 -10.60 -3.78 -7.33
CA THR A 96 -11.59 -2.70 -7.17
C THR A 96 -10.91 -1.37 -6.85
N CYS A 97 -9.98 -1.34 -5.88
CA CYS A 97 -9.22 -0.14 -5.52
C CYS A 97 -8.41 0.40 -6.72
N LEU A 98 -7.73 -0.48 -7.47
CA LEU A 98 -7.01 -0.08 -8.68
C LEU A 98 -7.92 0.56 -9.73
N ARG A 99 -9.04 -0.09 -10.04
CA ARG A 99 -9.96 0.35 -11.12
C ARG A 99 -10.70 1.63 -10.77
N TYR A 100 -11.19 1.74 -9.55
CA TYR A 100 -12.17 2.76 -9.18
C TYR A 100 -11.63 3.85 -8.27
N ASP A 101 -10.49 3.65 -7.61
CA ASP A 101 -9.86 4.69 -6.79
C ASP A 101 -8.61 5.23 -7.49
N VAL A 102 -7.66 4.35 -7.84
CA VAL A 102 -6.39 4.74 -8.49
C VAL A 102 -6.62 5.25 -9.90
N MET A 103 -7.38 4.50 -10.71
CA MET A 103 -7.71 4.84 -12.09
C MET A 103 -9.02 5.61 -12.24
N SER A 104 -9.59 6.11 -11.14
CA SER A 104 -10.84 6.91 -11.12
C SER A 104 -10.88 8.02 -12.18
N TRP A 105 -9.78 8.73 -12.38
CA TRP A 105 -9.65 9.85 -13.32
C TRP A 105 -9.79 9.45 -14.80
N THR A 106 -9.71 8.16 -15.13
CA THR A 106 -9.86 7.65 -16.50
C THR A 106 -11.30 7.32 -16.88
N TRP A 107 -12.23 7.40 -15.93
CA TRP A 107 -13.65 7.16 -16.16
C TRP A 107 -14.35 8.44 -16.62
N GLU A 108 -15.12 8.33 -17.70
CA GLU A 108 -15.99 9.39 -18.20
C GLU A 108 -17.46 9.03 -17.94
N GLY A 109 -18.27 10.03 -17.58
CA GLY A 109 -19.70 9.85 -17.28
C GLY A 109 -20.01 9.64 -15.80
N LYS A 110 -21.24 9.21 -15.49
CA LYS A 110 -21.71 8.96 -14.12
C LYS A 110 -22.54 7.68 -14.06
N GLY A 111 -22.48 7.01 -12.91
CA GLY A 111 -23.33 5.85 -12.63
C GLY A 111 -22.98 4.65 -13.51
N ARG A 112 -24.01 3.92 -13.96
CA ARG A 112 -23.86 2.67 -14.71
C ARG A 112 -23.34 2.85 -16.15
N ASP A 113 -23.46 4.05 -16.69
CA ASP A 113 -23.03 4.37 -18.06
C ASP A 113 -21.60 4.92 -18.11
N ALA A 114 -20.91 4.96 -16.96
CA ALA A 114 -19.51 5.38 -16.91
C ALA A 114 -18.64 4.42 -17.72
N ARG A 115 -17.74 4.98 -18.54
CA ARG A 115 -16.87 4.20 -19.44
C ARG A 115 -15.44 4.72 -19.43
N GLN A 116 -14.51 3.82 -19.69
CA GLN A 116 -13.12 4.16 -20.00
C GLN A 116 -12.93 4.17 -21.52
N SER A 117 -11.92 4.89 -22.01
CA SER A 117 -11.43 4.67 -23.37
C SER A 117 -10.81 3.27 -23.51
N ASP A 118 -10.60 2.81 -24.74
CA ASP A 118 -9.98 1.50 -24.99
C ASP A 118 -8.56 1.44 -24.38
N ASP A 119 -7.77 2.50 -24.55
CA ASP A 119 -6.43 2.61 -23.95
C ASP A 119 -6.48 2.62 -22.42
N ALA A 120 -7.41 3.35 -21.81
CA ALA A 120 -7.58 3.38 -20.36
C ALA A 120 -7.99 2.01 -19.80
N THR A 121 -8.89 1.31 -20.51
CA THR A 121 -9.32 -0.05 -20.15
C THR A 121 -8.15 -1.02 -20.20
N ALA A 122 -7.37 -1.00 -21.29
CA ALA A 122 -6.22 -1.87 -21.47
C ALA A 122 -5.09 -1.57 -20.49
N ALA A 123 -4.79 -0.30 -20.24
CA ALA A 123 -3.82 0.12 -19.24
C ALA A 123 -4.22 -0.31 -17.83
N THR A 124 -5.51 -0.16 -17.48
CA THR A 124 -6.05 -0.62 -16.19
C THR A 124 -5.93 -2.14 -16.04
N ALA A 125 -6.25 -2.90 -17.09
CA ALA A 125 -6.09 -4.36 -17.09
C ALA A 125 -4.63 -4.77 -16.88
N LEU A 126 -3.66 -4.11 -17.53
CA LEU A 126 -2.25 -4.40 -17.35
C LEU A 126 -1.75 -4.10 -15.93
N LEU A 127 -2.22 -3.00 -15.33
CA LEU A 127 -1.93 -2.67 -13.93
C LEU A 127 -2.49 -3.73 -12.96
N CYS A 128 -3.71 -4.21 -13.23
CA CYS A 128 -4.30 -5.31 -12.48
C CYS A 128 -3.43 -6.58 -12.57
N ASP A 129 -2.96 -6.94 -13.76
CA ASP A 129 -2.09 -8.11 -13.96
C ASP A 129 -0.81 -8.01 -13.11
N ALA A 130 -0.13 -6.85 -13.18
CA ALA A 130 1.10 -6.59 -12.45
C ALA A 130 0.92 -6.59 -10.92
N ALA A 131 -0.15 -5.95 -10.44
CA ALA A 131 -0.45 -5.86 -9.03
C ALA A 131 -0.81 -7.25 -8.46
N VAL A 132 -1.62 -8.03 -9.15
CA VAL A 132 -2.00 -9.39 -8.72
C VAL A 132 -0.82 -10.35 -8.76
N ALA A 133 0.01 -10.29 -9.82
CA ALA A 133 1.22 -11.10 -9.91
C ALA A 133 2.15 -10.88 -8.70
N SER A 134 2.22 -9.64 -8.22
CA SER A 134 3.02 -9.28 -7.04
C SER A 134 2.29 -9.65 -5.74
N TYR A 135 1.00 -9.35 -5.62
CA TYR A 135 0.20 -9.61 -4.43
C TYR A 135 0.09 -11.11 -4.10
N LEU A 136 -0.08 -11.95 -5.13
CA LEU A 136 -0.20 -13.41 -5.01
C LEU A 136 1.14 -14.15 -5.17
N ARG A 137 2.28 -13.45 -5.03
CA ARG A 137 3.61 -14.00 -5.29
C ARG A 137 3.90 -15.33 -4.57
N GLU A 138 3.38 -15.52 -3.37
CA GLU A 138 3.62 -16.72 -2.57
C GLU A 138 2.81 -17.95 -3.04
N VAL A 139 1.72 -17.73 -3.78
CA VAL A 139 0.76 -18.78 -4.16
C VAL A 139 0.66 -19.00 -5.66
N LEU A 140 1.05 -18.02 -6.48
CA LEU A 140 1.22 -18.20 -7.92
C LEU A 140 2.55 -18.90 -8.22
N ASP A 141 2.53 -19.78 -9.23
CA ASP A 141 3.77 -20.31 -9.78
C ASP A 141 4.53 -19.21 -10.54
N ASP A 142 5.82 -19.48 -10.73
CA ASP A 142 6.77 -18.55 -11.30
C ASP A 142 6.51 -18.22 -12.77
N GLU A 143 5.96 -19.16 -13.54
CA GLU A 143 5.64 -18.97 -14.96
C GLU A 143 4.42 -18.05 -15.10
N THR A 144 3.33 -18.35 -14.41
CA THR A 144 2.12 -17.51 -14.39
C THR A 144 2.44 -16.09 -13.92
N ARG A 145 3.22 -15.96 -12.84
CA ARG A 145 3.64 -14.67 -12.31
C ARG A 145 4.48 -13.86 -13.30
N ARG A 146 5.42 -14.51 -14.02
CA ARG A 146 6.20 -13.84 -15.07
C ARG A 146 5.33 -13.45 -16.26
N GLY A 147 4.38 -14.30 -16.67
CA GLY A 147 3.43 -14.02 -17.74
C GLY A 147 2.61 -12.76 -17.45
N LEU A 148 1.98 -12.68 -16.28
CA LEU A 148 1.21 -11.52 -15.84
C LEU A 148 2.06 -10.24 -15.72
N GLY A 149 3.30 -10.37 -15.23
CA GLY A 149 4.20 -9.22 -15.04
C GLY A 149 4.95 -8.75 -16.29
N ALA A 150 4.98 -9.54 -17.37
CA ALA A 150 5.84 -9.28 -18.52
C ALA A 150 5.50 -7.96 -19.22
N GLY A 151 4.21 -7.71 -19.46
CA GLY A 151 3.74 -6.47 -20.10
C GLY A 151 4.10 -5.24 -19.27
N TRP A 152 3.95 -5.32 -17.95
CA TRP A 152 4.32 -4.24 -17.02
C TRP A 152 5.80 -3.92 -17.04
N VAL A 153 6.66 -4.95 -16.95
CA VAL A 153 8.12 -4.76 -17.01
C VAL A 153 8.54 -4.14 -18.36
N ALA A 154 7.87 -4.51 -19.45
CA ALA A 154 8.13 -3.94 -20.77
C ALA A 154 7.62 -2.48 -20.89
N ALA A 155 6.47 -2.15 -20.30
CA ALA A 155 5.89 -0.81 -20.29
C ALA A 155 6.74 0.16 -19.46
N VAL A 156 7.14 -0.23 -18.24
CA VAL A 156 7.91 0.61 -17.31
C VAL A 156 9.22 1.13 -17.92
N LYS A 157 9.87 0.36 -18.80
CA LYS A 157 11.08 0.78 -19.51
C LYS A 157 10.86 1.94 -20.49
N LYS A 158 9.62 2.14 -20.92
CA LYS A 158 9.21 3.18 -21.89
C LYS A 158 8.48 4.34 -21.23
N LEU A 159 7.95 4.15 -20.03
CA LEU A 159 7.36 5.23 -19.27
C LEU A 159 8.42 6.28 -18.93
N PRO A 160 8.07 7.57 -19.00
CA PRO A 160 8.98 8.63 -18.55
C PRO A 160 9.30 8.42 -17.06
N ALA A 161 10.51 8.84 -16.64
CA ALA A 161 10.89 8.78 -15.23
C ALA A 161 9.92 9.54 -14.31
N GLY A 162 9.15 10.48 -14.89
CA GLY A 162 8.09 11.28 -14.27
C GLY A 162 8.62 12.25 -13.21
N ALA A 163 7.82 13.26 -12.87
CA ALA A 163 8.12 14.13 -11.74
C ALA A 163 8.12 13.34 -10.41
N PRO A 164 8.97 13.66 -9.43
CA PRO A 164 8.89 13.07 -8.09
C PRO A 164 7.47 13.13 -7.53
N ILE A 165 7.12 12.16 -6.70
CA ILE A 165 5.79 12.08 -6.12
C ILE A 165 5.58 13.26 -5.19
N ASP A 166 4.59 14.09 -5.49
CA ASP A 166 4.18 15.14 -4.59
C ASP A 166 3.46 14.53 -3.38
N LEU A 167 4.02 14.77 -2.20
CA LEU A 167 3.49 14.30 -0.91
C LEU A 167 2.76 15.43 -0.17
N GLY A 168 2.44 16.51 -0.88
CA GLY A 168 1.70 17.66 -0.40
C GLY A 168 2.56 18.66 0.37
N PRO A 169 1.94 19.55 1.16
CA PRO A 169 2.64 20.65 1.83
C PRO A 169 3.78 20.22 2.76
N HIS A 170 3.71 19.01 3.32
CA HIS A 170 4.71 18.45 4.24
C HIS A 170 5.62 17.43 3.56
N HIS A 171 5.78 17.52 2.23
CA HIS A 171 6.56 16.56 1.43
C HIS A 171 7.94 16.27 2.04
N TYR A 172 8.70 17.31 2.37
CA TYR A 172 10.06 17.12 2.90
C TYR A 172 10.09 16.40 4.24
N THR A 173 9.15 16.70 5.15
CA THR A 173 9.08 16.03 6.47
C THR A 173 8.67 14.57 6.33
N VAL A 174 7.71 14.26 5.44
CA VAL A 174 7.32 12.87 5.15
C VAL A 174 8.49 12.12 4.53
N SER A 175 9.15 12.70 3.52
CA SER A 175 10.33 12.11 2.87
C SER A 175 11.47 11.88 3.86
N ALA A 176 11.74 12.82 4.77
CA ALA A 176 12.77 12.68 5.80
C ALA A 176 12.47 11.53 6.77
N LEU A 177 11.22 11.34 7.19
CA LEU A 177 10.81 10.18 7.98
C LEU A 177 11.06 8.87 7.21
N LEU A 178 10.65 8.81 5.94
CA LEU A 178 10.81 7.61 5.11
C LEU A 178 12.29 7.28 4.88
N ASP A 179 13.14 8.28 4.65
CA ASP A 179 14.59 8.11 4.50
C ASP A 179 15.25 7.67 5.80
N ARG A 180 14.79 8.22 6.94
CA ARG A 180 15.24 7.77 8.25
C ARG A 180 14.89 6.30 8.51
N LEU A 181 13.71 5.86 8.09
CA LEU A 181 13.30 4.46 8.18
C LEU A 181 14.16 3.55 7.29
N ARG A 182 14.45 3.95 6.05
CA ARG A 182 15.32 3.19 5.13
C ARG A 182 16.75 3.00 5.65
N THR A 183 17.19 3.90 6.54
CA THR A 183 18.56 3.93 7.10
C THR A 183 18.58 3.56 8.58
N LEU A 184 17.58 2.81 9.06
CA LEU A 184 17.57 2.33 10.44
C LEU A 184 18.79 1.46 10.72
N ARG A 185 19.45 1.76 11.84
CA ARG A 185 20.49 0.91 12.41
C ARG A 185 19.82 -0.11 13.34
N PRO A 186 20.46 -1.25 13.65
CA PRO A 186 19.89 -2.25 14.55
C PRO A 186 19.43 -1.66 15.90
N GLU A 187 20.21 -0.75 16.49
CA GLU A 187 19.86 -0.06 17.74
C GLU A 187 18.59 0.80 17.62
N ASP A 188 18.38 1.44 16.46
CA ASP A 188 17.21 2.27 16.21
C ASP A 188 15.97 1.39 15.97
N GLN A 189 16.16 0.20 15.42
CA GLN A 189 15.10 -0.78 15.21
C GLN A 189 14.53 -1.25 16.56
N ASP A 190 15.36 -1.62 17.53
CA ASP A 190 14.91 -2.02 18.87
C ASP A 190 14.08 -0.91 19.56
N ARG A 191 14.47 0.35 19.36
CA ARG A 191 13.71 1.51 19.86
C ARG A 191 12.35 1.67 19.17
N VAL A 192 12.28 1.44 17.86
CA VAL A 192 11.02 1.42 17.11
C VAL A 192 10.10 0.30 17.63
N LEU A 193 10.63 -0.90 17.83
CA LEU A 193 9.86 -2.03 18.36
C LEU A 193 9.32 -1.74 19.76
N THR A 194 10.19 -1.27 20.66
CA THR A 194 9.81 -0.90 22.04
C THR A 194 8.72 0.17 22.04
N SER A 195 8.91 1.24 21.25
CA SER A 195 7.94 2.32 21.19
C SER A 195 6.61 1.90 20.55
N ALA A 196 6.61 0.99 19.58
CA ALA A 196 5.39 0.46 19.00
C ALA A 196 4.60 -0.38 20.01
N ASP A 197 5.29 -1.18 20.83
CA ASP A 197 4.65 -1.98 21.87
C ASP A 197 4.06 -1.10 23.00
N ASP A 198 4.77 -0.05 23.39
CA ASP A 198 4.27 0.95 24.34
C ASP A 198 3.06 1.71 23.80
N ALA A 199 3.09 2.13 22.53
CA ALA A 199 1.95 2.78 21.87
C ALA A 199 0.73 1.84 21.79
N ARG A 200 0.97 0.55 21.52
CA ARG A 200 -0.07 -0.48 21.48
C ARG A 200 -0.71 -0.73 22.84
N ARG A 201 0.08 -0.74 23.92
CA ARG A 201 -0.45 -0.81 25.30
C ARG A 201 -1.27 0.44 25.67
N ASN A 202 -0.90 1.60 25.13
CA ASN A 202 -1.52 2.89 25.39
C ASN A 202 -2.42 3.37 24.23
N THR A 203 -3.26 2.49 23.69
CA THR A 203 -4.09 2.76 22.49
C THR A 203 -5.22 3.78 22.67
N ALA A 204 -5.44 4.28 23.89
CA ALA A 204 -6.53 5.20 24.19
C ALA A 204 -6.48 6.45 23.28
N GLY A 205 -7.49 6.57 22.41
CA GLY A 205 -7.63 7.70 21.51
C GLY A 205 -6.79 7.66 20.22
N TRP A 206 -6.07 6.56 19.93
CA TRP A 206 -5.34 6.40 18.66
C TRP A 206 -6.30 6.28 17.47
N SER A 207 -7.32 5.41 17.57
CA SER A 207 -8.30 5.19 16.49
C SER A 207 -9.05 6.48 16.11
N PRO A 208 -9.60 7.26 17.07
CA PRO A 208 -10.14 8.59 16.76
C PRO A 208 -9.15 9.53 16.08
N ALA A 209 -7.87 9.54 16.50
CA ALA A 209 -6.86 10.40 15.89
C ALA A 209 -6.55 10.01 14.43
N VAL A 210 -6.40 8.71 14.14
CA VAL A 210 -6.23 8.22 12.76
C VAL A 210 -7.45 8.55 11.93
N HIS A 211 -8.66 8.35 12.47
CA HIS A 211 -9.90 8.71 11.79
C HIS A 211 -9.93 10.20 11.41
N SER A 212 -9.61 11.09 12.34
CA SER A 212 -9.50 12.53 12.07
C SER A 212 -8.47 12.86 10.98
N ALA A 213 -7.31 12.20 10.98
CA ALA A 213 -6.29 12.39 9.95
C ALA A 213 -6.73 11.87 8.56
N SER A 214 -7.43 10.72 8.50
CA SER A 214 -8.03 10.21 7.27
C SER A 214 -9.13 11.14 6.74
N TRP A 215 -9.99 11.68 7.60
CA TRP A 215 -11.00 12.66 7.22
C TRP A 215 -10.40 13.97 6.73
N ALA A 216 -9.37 14.48 7.40
CA ALA A 216 -8.66 15.68 6.94
C ALA A 216 -8.08 15.46 5.54
N ALA A 217 -7.50 14.28 5.25
CA ALA A 217 -6.98 13.97 3.92
C ALA A 217 -8.09 13.90 2.87
N TYR A 218 -9.24 13.30 3.22
CA TYR A 218 -10.40 13.25 2.35
C TYR A 218 -10.99 14.63 2.03
N LEU A 219 -11.25 15.44 3.05
CA LEU A 219 -11.87 16.76 2.91
C LEU A 219 -10.96 17.79 2.23
N SER A 220 -9.64 17.56 2.24
CA SER A 220 -8.65 18.42 1.59
C SER A 220 -8.19 17.93 0.22
N ASP A 221 -8.84 16.90 -0.34
CA ASP A 221 -8.48 16.27 -1.63
C ASP A 221 -7.04 15.72 -1.68
N ARG A 222 -6.52 15.28 -0.53
CA ARG A 222 -5.17 14.69 -0.38
C ARG A 222 -5.19 13.17 -0.29
N VAL A 223 -6.28 12.52 -0.71
CA VAL A 223 -6.44 11.06 -0.63
C VAL A 223 -5.35 10.34 -1.43
N ARG A 224 -5.10 10.78 -2.67
CA ARG A 224 -4.06 10.18 -3.53
C ARG A 224 -2.66 10.42 -2.96
N THR A 225 -2.42 11.61 -2.43
CA THR A 225 -1.18 12.00 -1.75
C THR A 225 -0.90 11.13 -0.52
N ALA A 226 -1.90 10.96 0.35
CA ALA A 226 -1.81 10.12 1.54
C ALA A 226 -1.57 8.65 1.16
N ALA A 227 -2.28 8.14 0.15
CA ALA A 227 -2.07 6.77 -0.32
C ALA A 227 -0.66 6.56 -0.90
N ALA A 228 -0.13 7.52 -1.66
CA ALA A 228 1.24 7.45 -2.16
C ALA A 228 2.27 7.42 -1.01
N ALA A 229 2.07 8.24 0.03
CA ALA A 229 2.91 8.22 1.23
C ALA A 229 2.88 6.86 1.94
N GLN A 230 1.70 6.22 2.03
CA GLN A 230 1.57 4.88 2.60
C GLN A 230 2.29 3.82 1.76
N MET A 231 2.22 3.89 0.42
CA MET A 231 2.95 2.94 -0.44
C MET A 231 4.47 3.12 -0.35
N LEU A 232 4.95 4.36 -0.22
CA LEU A 232 6.37 4.63 0.08
C LEU A 232 6.77 4.11 1.47
N LEU A 233 5.87 4.18 2.45
CA LEU A 233 6.10 3.60 3.78
C LEU A 233 6.23 2.07 3.71
N VAL A 234 5.43 1.38 2.89
CA VAL A 234 5.58 -0.06 2.64
C VAL A 234 7.02 -0.38 2.20
N GLN A 235 7.53 0.38 1.23
CA GLN A 235 8.90 0.22 0.73
C GLN A 235 9.97 0.55 1.79
N ALA A 236 9.76 1.59 2.59
CA ALA A 236 10.68 1.99 3.65
C ALA A 236 10.77 0.94 4.76
N VAL A 237 9.63 0.39 5.20
CA VAL A 237 9.55 -0.69 6.19
C VAL A 237 10.24 -1.97 5.70
N ASP A 238 10.08 -2.28 4.41
CA ASP A 238 10.75 -3.42 3.80
C ASP A 238 12.28 -3.23 3.74
N THR A 239 12.72 -2.05 3.27
CA THR A 239 14.14 -1.68 3.19
C THR A 239 14.79 -1.68 4.58
N ALA A 240 14.06 -1.26 5.60
CA ALA A 240 14.51 -1.27 6.99
C ALA A 240 14.68 -2.68 7.58
N GLY A 241 14.22 -3.73 6.90
CA GLY A 241 14.32 -5.11 7.40
C GLY A 241 13.52 -5.38 8.66
N ILE A 242 12.46 -4.61 8.95
CA ILE A 242 11.60 -4.83 10.12
C ILE A 242 10.96 -6.23 10.00
N PRO A 243 11.03 -7.12 11.01
CA PRO A 243 10.45 -8.45 10.94
C PRO A 243 8.93 -8.45 10.75
N LEU A 244 8.41 -9.46 10.07
CA LEU A 244 6.98 -9.58 9.76
C LEU A 244 6.11 -9.57 11.03
N ALA A 245 6.52 -10.31 12.07
CA ALA A 245 5.84 -10.36 13.36
C ALA A 245 5.70 -8.95 13.99
N ASP A 246 6.74 -8.11 13.89
CA ASP A 246 6.73 -6.75 14.41
C ASP A 246 5.86 -5.80 13.58
N ARG A 247 5.87 -5.97 12.25
CA ARG A 247 4.96 -5.23 11.34
C ARG A 247 3.51 -5.48 11.74
N ALA A 248 3.14 -6.76 11.91
CA ALA A 248 1.82 -7.20 12.36
C ALA A 248 1.52 -6.82 13.82
N GLY A 249 2.56 -6.81 14.67
CA GLY A 249 2.50 -6.56 16.10
C GLY A 249 2.26 -5.11 16.50
N GLY A 250 2.29 -4.15 15.56
CA GLY A 250 1.90 -2.77 15.81
C GLY A 250 2.82 -1.71 15.22
N VAL A 251 4.01 -2.09 14.75
CA VAL A 251 4.96 -1.15 14.12
C VAL A 251 4.32 -0.46 12.91
N TRP A 252 3.57 -1.20 12.08
CA TRP A 252 2.85 -0.59 10.96
C TRP A 252 1.84 0.45 11.42
N ASN A 253 1.00 0.14 12.42
CA ASN A 253 -0.02 1.07 12.90
C ASN A 253 0.59 2.36 13.44
N MET A 254 1.70 2.26 14.18
CA MET A 254 2.45 3.41 14.66
C MET A 254 2.98 4.27 13.51
N LEU A 255 3.73 3.67 12.58
CA LEU A 255 4.36 4.41 11.47
C LEU A 255 3.34 4.96 10.48
N SER A 256 2.33 4.16 10.13
CA SER A 256 1.26 4.53 9.21
C SER A 256 0.43 5.69 9.75
N GLY A 257 0.13 5.68 11.06
CA GLY A 257 -0.54 6.79 11.74
C GLY A 257 0.30 8.08 11.73
N ALA A 258 1.61 7.98 11.96
CA ALA A 258 2.53 9.12 11.89
C ALA A 258 2.60 9.71 10.46
N VAL A 259 2.77 8.86 9.44
CA VAL A 259 2.77 9.30 8.03
C VAL A 259 1.44 9.97 7.66
N GLN A 260 0.30 9.37 8.06
CA GLN A 260 -1.01 9.97 7.84
C GLN A 260 -1.11 11.35 8.49
N ALA A 261 -0.65 11.49 9.73
CA ALA A 261 -0.67 12.75 10.46
C ALA A 261 0.22 13.83 9.80
N LEU A 262 1.38 13.45 9.28
CA LEU A 262 2.29 14.39 8.60
C LEU A 262 1.70 14.94 7.31
N VAL A 263 1.08 14.10 6.47
CA VAL A 263 0.48 14.52 5.19
C VAL A 263 -0.56 15.63 5.37
N VAL A 264 -1.28 15.62 6.51
CA VAL A 264 -2.33 16.60 6.84
C VAL A 264 -1.99 17.42 8.08
N ARG A 265 -0.71 17.59 8.41
CA ARG A 265 -0.30 18.21 9.67
C ARG A 265 -0.86 19.62 9.87
N ASP A 266 -1.01 20.38 8.79
CA ASP A 266 -1.59 21.72 8.74
C ASP A 266 -3.08 21.79 9.08
N LEU A 267 -3.77 20.64 9.04
CA LEU A 267 -5.21 20.52 9.28
C LEU A 267 -5.54 19.87 10.63
N LEU A 268 -4.53 19.33 11.33
CA LEU A 268 -4.71 18.64 12.60
C LEU A 268 -4.46 19.56 13.79
N ASP A 269 -5.32 19.43 14.80
CA ASP A 269 -5.04 20.01 16.11
C ASP A 269 -3.79 19.37 16.75
N THR A 270 -3.15 20.11 17.66
CA THR A 270 -1.90 19.69 18.29
C THR A 270 -2.02 18.38 19.06
N ALA A 271 -3.16 18.09 19.71
CA ALA A 271 -3.33 16.88 20.50
C ALA A 271 -3.44 15.65 19.60
N THR A 272 -4.19 15.74 18.50
CA THR A 272 -4.30 14.70 17.48
C THR A 272 -2.96 14.42 16.82
N ALA A 273 -2.24 15.46 16.38
CA ALA A 273 -0.92 15.31 15.78
C ALA A 273 0.09 14.71 16.77
N HIS A 274 0.13 15.20 18.01
CA HIS A 274 1.01 14.67 19.05
C HIS A 274 0.74 13.18 19.31
N ARG A 275 -0.53 12.77 19.39
CA ARG A 275 -0.90 11.38 19.64
C ARG A 275 -0.37 10.41 18.57
N LEU A 276 -0.33 10.83 17.31
CA LEU A 276 0.14 10.00 16.21
C LEU A 276 1.66 10.07 16.00
N LEU A 277 2.29 11.21 16.33
CA LEU A 277 3.72 11.43 16.08
C LEU A 277 4.61 11.09 17.28
N ALA A 278 4.13 11.25 18.52
CA ALA A 278 4.95 11.10 19.72
C ALA A 278 5.68 9.75 19.81
N PRO A 279 5.06 8.60 19.48
CA PRO A 279 5.78 7.32 19.50
C PRO A 279 6.96 7.29 18.52
N VAL A 280 6.77 7.79 17.30
CA VAL A 280 7.83 7.83 16.28
C VAL A 280 8.95 8.79 16.68
N VAL A 281 8.61 9.93 17.28
CA VAL A 281 9.60 10.88 17.82
C VAL A 281 10.37 10.27 19.00
N ALA A 282 9.71 9.52 19.88
CA ALA A 282 10.37 8.83 20.99
C ALA A 282 11.35 7.76 20.48
N ALA A 283 10.98 7.03 19.43
CA ALA A 283 11.82 5.99 18.83
C ALA A 283 13.01 6.55 18.04
N LEU A 284 12.78 7.57 17.20
CA LEU A 284 13.76 8.02 16.20
C LEU A 284 14.44 9.35 16.55
N GLY A 285 13.99 10.01 17.62
CA GLY A 285 14.35 11.39 17.95
C GLY A 285 13.63 12.41 17.04
N PRO A 286 13.79 13.72 17.31
CA PRO A 286 13.13 14.77 16.53
C PRO A 286 13.92 15.23 15.29
N ALA A 287 15.15 14.76 15.08
CA ALA A 287 16.07 15.32 14.08
C ALA A 287 15.58 15.24 12.63
N TRP A 288 14.64 14.35 12.32
CA TRP A 288 14.04 14.21 10.99
C TRP A 288 12.88 15.17 10.74
N LEU A 289 12.40 15.91 11.75
CA LEU A 289 11.26 16.83 11.61
C LEU A 289 11.61 18.15 10.89
N GLY A 290 12.90 18.47 10.76
CA GLY A 290 13.38 19.76 10.25
C GLY A 290 13.70 20.73 11.38
#